data_AF-D2Y9X6-F1
#
_entry.id   AF-D2Y9X6-F1
#
_cell.length_a   1.000
_cell.length_b   1.000
_cell.length_c   1.000
_cell.angle_alpha   90.00
_cell.angle_beta   90.00
_cell.angle_gamma   90.00
#
_symmetry.space_group_name_H-M   'P 1'
#
loop_
_entity.id
_entity.type
_entity.pdbx_description
1 polymer ?
#
loop_
_entity_poly.entity_id
_entity_poly.type
_entity_poly.pdbx_seq_one_letter_code
_entity_poly.pdbx_strand_id
1 'polypeptide(L)'
;MWKEILELTPDRQKVIAKLGAQAAVKELNRSELPMVLAQIGAGKLFVLDEEVTRFINCVKEGKRAAFEGIAVAEIRNATVSVVLGEKEMLASMVVTGAYGGRGLRGNELVHALAQASVIKGIDKLALKKVLLVSNQLKPGEVFTQPVARGKEPIQGRDTQFVPLVEDVSKRVLRPQKKAGENKLDMRNLGETITVGENDPVMRRLPATKGEMGYTVQGKQIPPKPGKESVLVAGKGTYISPNDPNLLLASQAGMPLIKKNTIEVDSALCLNHVSVATGHIRFKGNVVIAGDVEPGMIVRATGSITVGGFIESANVQAQGDIEVGKGIIGHTVADDEEPSCVVKSGANIRANYAQYAELQAADSIHLAVHSMGNVIRCGNDLTVLDGKQTQGTLSAGNAKVGVKSSVLI
;
A
#
# COMPACT_ATOMS: atom_id res chain seq x y z
N MET A 1 61.45 32.34 -31.95
CA MET A 1 60.82 33.43 -32.74
C MET A 1 59.61 34.02 -32.05
N TRP A 2 58.63 33.24 -31.57
CA TRP A 2 57.48 33.80 -30.84
C TRP A 2 57.87 34.76 -29.70
N LYS A 3 58.96 34.50 -28.99
CA LYS A 3 59.45 35.35 -27.89
C LYS A 3 59.89 36.77 -28.31
N GLU A 4 60.28 36.94 -29.57
CA GLU A 4 60.78 38.22 -30.12
C GLU A 4 59.68 39.04 -30.81
N ILE A 5 58.52 38.42 -31.06
CA ILE A 5 57.41 39.01 -31.81
C ILE A 5 56.14 39.15 -30.97
N LEU A 6 56.06 38.53 -29.79
CA LEU A 6 54.93 38.68 -28.88
C LEU A 6 55.20 39.80 -27.89
N GLU A 7 54.40 40.85 -27.99
CA GLU A 7 54.38 41.96 -27.05
C GLU A 7 53.08 41.94 -26.25
N LEU A 8 53.20 41.97 -24.93
CA LEU A 8 52.04 42.18 -24.05
C LEU A 8 51.68 43.66 -24.11
N THR A 9 50.40 43.97 -24.37
CA THR A 9 49.92 45.37 -24.33
C THR A 9 50.21 46.02 -22.96
N PRO A 10 50.40 47.35 -22.90
CA PRO A 10 50.65 48.07 -21.65
C PRO A 10 49.61 47.78 -20.56
N ASP A 11 48.35 47.60 -20.96
CA ASP A 11 47.22 47.30 -20.08
C ASP A 11 47.16 45.81 -19.65
N ARG A 12 48.07 44.98 -20.15
CA ARG A 12 48.17 43.53 -19.92
C ARG A 12 46.91 42.72 -20.30
N GLN A 13 46.02 43.30 -21.10
CA GLN A 13 44.75 42.67 -21.50
C GLN A 13 44.85 41.83 -22.77
N LYS A 14 45.84 42.10 -23.63
CA LYS A 14 46.03 41.43 -24.91
C LYS A 14 47.51 41.14 -25.19
N VAL A 15 47.77 40.07 -25.90
CA VAL A 15 49.09 39.77 -26.50
C VAL A 15 49.00 40.07 -27.98
N ILE A 16 49.88 40.93 -28.46
CA ILE A 16 49.98 41.32 -29.87
C ILE A 16 51.21 40.62 -30.45
N ALA A 17 51.02 39.94 -31.58
CA ALA A 17 52.10 39.43 -32.40
C ALA A 17 52.48 40.47 -33.46
N LYS A 18 53.73 40.93 -33.47
CA LYS A 18 54.26 41.97 -34.36
C LYS A 18 55.66 41.61 -34.82
N LEU A 19 55.92 41.67 -36.14
CA LEU A 19 57.24 41.40 -36.70
C LEU A 19 58.11 42.68 -36.68
N GLY A 20 59.32 42.59 -36.15
CA GLY A 20 60.31 43.68 -36.21
C GLY A 20 60.86 43.87 -37.64
N ALA A 21 61.19 45.11 -38.01
CA ALA A 21 61.60 45.51 -39.36
C ALA A 21 62.87 44.81 -39.92
N GLN A 22 63.60 44.04 -39.11
CA GLN A 22 64.83 43.32 -39.48
C GLN A 22 64.79 41.80 -39.18
N ALA A 23 63.63 41.23 -38.84
CA ALA A 23 63.53 39.81 -38.46
C ALA A 23 63.45 38.89 -39.70
N ALA A 24 64.35 37.91 -39.78
CA ALA A 24 64.35 36.91 -40.85
C ALA A 24 63.19 35.90 -40.68
N VAL A 25 62.45 35.65 -41.76
CA VAL A 25 61.29 34.74 -41.77
C VAL A 25 61.74 33.28 -41.70
N LYS A 26 61.82 32.71 -40.50
CA LYS A 26 61.80 31.25 -40.29
C LYS A 26 60.39 30.77 -39.96
N GLU A 27 60.09 29.50 -40.24
CA GLU A 27 58.76 28.92 -40.01
C GLU A 27 58.29 29.11 -38.57
N LEU A 28 57.12 29.75 -38.39
CA LEU A 28 56.46 29.89 -37.11
C LEU A 28 55.64 28.64 -36.82
N ASN A 29 56.01 27.88 -35.80
CA ASN A 29 55.28 26.68 -35.38
C ASN A 29 54.19 27.02 -34.35
N ARG A 30 52.96 26.54 -34.56
CA ARG A 30 51.80 26.78 -33.67
C ARG A 30 51.96 26.08 -32.32
N SER A 31 52.62 24.93 -32.27
CA SER A 31 52.79 24.13 -31.06
C SER A 31 53.63 24.81 -29.98
N GLU A 32 54.46 25.78 -30.35
CA GLU A 32 55.35 26.51 -29.44
C GLU A 32 54.65 27.71 -28.77
N LEU A 33 53.52 28.18 -29.32
CA LEU A 33 52.84 29.40 -28.89
C LEU A 33 52.34 29.33 -27.42
N PRO A 34 51.71 28.25 -26.92
CA PRO A 34 51.30 28.15 -25.52
C PRO A 34 52.49 28.22 -24.53
N MET A 35 53.62 27.61 -24.90
CA MET A 35 54.83 27.60 -24.07
C MET A 35 55.45 29.00 -23.98
N VAL A 36 55.47 29.74 -25.09
CA VAL A 36 56.01 31.11 -25.12
C VAL A 36 55.06 32.10 -24.43
N LEU A 37 53.75 31.92 -24.58
CA LEU A 37 52.76 32.67 -23.81
C LEU A 37 52.95 32.47 -22.29
N ALA A 38 53.25 31.26 -21.84
CA ALA A 38 53.57 31.01 -20.43
C ALA A 38 54.84 31.75 -19.96
N GLN A 39 55.88 31.83 -20.81
CA GLN A 39 57.14 32.52 -20.48
C GLN A 39 56.99 34.04 -20.33
N ILE A 40 56.08 34.67 -21.08
CA ILE A 40 55.80 36.12 -20.99
C ILE A 40 54.75 36.46 -19.91
N GLY A 41 54.40 35.50 -19.04
CA GLY A 41 53.37 35.68 -18.00
C GLY A 41 51.94 35.64 -18.53
N ALA A 42 51.75 35.26 -19.79
CA ALA A 42 50.48 35.25 -20.51
C ALA A 42 49.84 33.84 -20.65
N GLY A 43 50.35 32.83 -19.95
CA GLY A 43 49.91 31.43 -20.11
C GLY A 43 48.46 31.13 -19.71
N LYS A 44 47.74 32.10 -19.13
CA LYS A 44 46.33 31.97 -18.74
C LYS A 44 45.36 32.70 -19.67
N LEU A 45 45.85 33.43 -20.68
CA LEU A 45 45.01 34.16 -21.64
C LEU A 45 44.35 33.22 -22.66
N PHE A 46 43.24 33.66 -23.22
CA PHE A 46 42.53 32.92 -24.26
C PHE A 46 43.25 33.14 -25.59
N VAL A 47 43.68 32.06 -26.24
CA VAL A 47 44.35 32.12 -27.54
C VAL A 47 43.30 32.25 -28.64
N LEU A 48 43.44 33.26 -29.48
CA LEU A 48 42.57 33.48 -30.63
C LEU A 48 43.13 32.70 -31.82
N ASP A 49 42.75 31.42 -31.93
CA ASP A 49 43.31 30.51 -32.94
C ASP A 49 43.20 31.04 -34.38
N GLU A 50 42.07 31.66 -34.74
CA GLU A 50 41.87 32.26 -36.07
C GLU A 50 42.85 33.41 -36.33
N GLU A 51 43.08 34.27 -35.34
CA GLU A 51 44.00 35.40 -35.45
C GLU A 51 45.47 34.95 -35.43
N VAL A 52 45.78 33.86 -34.72
CA VAL A 52 47.10 33.21 -34.78
C VAL A 52 47.36 32.66 -36.18
N THR A 53 46.40 31.96 -36.79
CA THR A 53 46.53 31.47 -38.17
C THR A 53 46.62 32.63 -39.17
N ARG A 54 45.82 33.68 -38.99
CA ARG A 54 45.88 34.89 -39.80
C ARG A 54 47.25 35.55 -39.72
N PHE A 55 47.83 35.65 -38.53
CA PHE A 55 49.17 36.20 -38.34
C PHE A 55 50.24 35.35 -39.04
N ILE A 56 50.21 34.02 -38.88
CA ILE A 56 51.15 33.10 -39.56
C ILE A 56 51.06 33.26 -41.09
N ASN A 57 49.86 33.37 -41.65
CA ASN A 57 49.66 33.57 -43.08
C ASN A 57 50.15 34.95 -43.55
N CYS A 58 49.88 36.02 -42.78
CA CYS A 58 50.37 37.37 -43.10
C CYS A 58 51.90 37.47 -43.07
N VAL A 59 52.57 36.71 -42.17
CA VAL A 59 54.03 36.61 -42.12
C VAL A 59 54.58 35.86 -43.34
N LYS A 60 53.94 34.77 -43.78
CA LYS A 60 54.34 34.02 -44.99
C LYS A 60 54.20 34.83 -46.27
N GLU A 61 53.17 35.67 -46.35
CA GLU A 61 52.85 36.47 -47.55
C GLU A 61 53.48 37.87 -47.54
N GLY A 62 54.23 38.25 -46.48
CA GLY A 62 54.88 39.56 -46.39
C GLY A 62 53.91 40.75 -46.28
N LYS A 63 52.71 40.54 -45.73
CA LYS A 63 51.65 41.57 -45.67
C LYS A 63 51.91 42.59 -44.56
N ARG A 64 51.56 43.86 -44.82
CA ARG A 64 51.68 45.00 -43.87
C ARG A 64 51.06 44.73 -42.50
N ALA A 65 49.96 43.97 -42.45
CA ALA A 65 49.27 43.60 -41.21
C ALA A 65 50.14 42.84 -40.18
N ALA A 66 51.16 42.08 -40.63
CA ALA A 66 52.09 41.40 -39.73
C ALA A 66 53.06 42.37 -39.02
N PHE A 67 53.29 43.55 -39.63
CA PHE A 67 54.11 44.63 -39.07
C PHE A 67 53.31 45.62 -38.23
N GLU A 68 51.99 45.75 -38.48
CA GLU A 68 51.08 46.59 -37.69
C GLU A 68 50.75 45.94 -36.33
N GLY A 69 50.71 44.60 -36.29
CA GLY A 69 50.50 43.80 -35.08
C GLY A 69 49.08 43.24 -34.97
N ILE A 70 48.97 41.94 -34.67
CA ILE A 70 47.68 41.23 -34.55
C ILE A 70 47.51 40.71 -33.13
N ALA A 71 46.35 40.93 -32.52
CA ALA A 71 46.04 40.39 -31.20
C ALA A 71 45.83 38.87 -31.29
N VAL A 72 46.73 38.11 -30.68
CA VAL A 72 46.74 36.63 -30.73
C VAL A 72 46.25 35.99 -29.43
N ALA A 73 46.19 36.74 -28.33
CA ALA A 73 45.57 36.29 -27.10
C ALA A 73 44.90 37.45 -26.35
N GLU A 74 43.81 37.19 -25.64
CA GLU A 74 43.05 38.20 -24.89
C GLU A 74 42.55 37.68 -23.54
N ILE A 75 42.26 38.62 -22.62
CA ILE A 75 41.63 38.30 -21.33
C ILE A 75 40.15 38.01 -21.56
N ARG A 76 39.67 36.89 -21.04
CA ARG A 76 38.24 36.59 -20.96
C ARG A 76 37.81 36.33 -19.53
N ASN A 77 36.70 36.94 -19.14
CA ASN A 77 36.07 36.68 -17.86
C ASN A 77 35.40 35.30 -17.87
N ALA A 78 35.09 34.79 -16.69
CA ALA A 78 34.27 33.58 -16.58
C ALA A 78 32.89 33.85 -17.20
N THR A 79 32.36 32.85 -17.90
CA THR A 79 31.03 32.91 -18.52
C THR A 79 30.12 31.89 -17.89
N VAL A 80 28.82 32.19 -17.87
CA VAL A 80 27.79 31.28 -17.38
C VAL A 80 26.65 31.18 -18.36
N SER A 81 26.19 29.95 -18.58
CA SER A 81 24.96 29.65 -19.31
C SER A 81 24.10 28.72 -18.49
N VAL A 82 22.78 28.86 -18.58
CA VAL A 82 21.84 27.96 -17.92
C VAL A 82 21.35 26.94 -18.94
N VAL A 83 21.50 25.66 -18.60
CA VAL A 83 20.96 24.54 -19.37
C VAL A 83 19.78 23.97 -18.60
N LEU A 84 18.64 23.82 -19.29
CA LEU A 84 17.46 23.17 -18.75
C LEU A 84 17.54 21.68 -19.03
N GLY A 85 17.34 20.87 -17.99
CA GLY A 85 17.20 19.44 -18.10
C GLY A 85 15.83 19.02 -18.63
N GLU A 86 15.55 17.72 -18.57
CA GLU A 86 14.31 17.14 -19.07
C GLU A 86 13.06 17.83 -18.50
N LYS A 87 12.11 18.10 -19.40
CA LYS A 87 10.80 18.71 -19.07
C LYS A 87 10.90 20.01 -18.26
N GLU A 88 12.02 20.72 -18.35
CA GLU A 88 12.26 21.97 -17.61
C GLU A 88 12.20 21.77 -16.07
N MET A 89 12.51 20.56 -15.58
CA MET A 89 12.43 20.23 -14.15
C MET A 89 13.69 20.56 -13.37
N LEU A 90 14.81 20.74 -14.07
CA LEU A 90 16.10 21.07 -13.47
C LEU A 90 16.75 22.19 -14.29
N ALA A 91 17.22 23.23 -13.63
CA ALA A 91 18.07 24.24 -14.25
C ALA A 91 19.48 24.10 -13.69
N SER A 92 20.44 23.90 -14.58
CA SER A 92 21.86 23.77 -14.23
C SER A 92 22.64 24.93 -14.82
N MET A 93 23.48 25.55 -14.01
CA MET A 93 24.44 26.54 -14.48
C MET A 93 25.71 25.82 -14.93
N VAL A 94 26.10 26.08 -16.17
CA VAL A 94 27.38 25.67 -16.75
C VAL A 94 28.27 26.91 -16.73
N VAL A 95 29.34 26.84 -15.95
CA VAL A 95 30.34 27.91 -15.81
C VAL A 95 31.62 27.50 -16.50
N THR A 96 32.17 28.40 -17.30
CA THR A 96 33.50 28.26 -17.89
C THR A 96 34.47 29.19 -17.16
N GLY A 97 35.59 28.63 -16.69
CA GLY A 97 36.62 29.37 -15.97
C GLY A 97 37.23 30.52 -16.79
N ALA A 98 37.61 31.59 -16.10
CA ALA A 98 38.16 32.78 -16.73
C ALA A 98 39.55 32.54 -17.33
N TYR A 99 39.82 33.16 -18.47
CA TYR A 99 41.14 33.20 -19.11
C TYR A 99 41.85 34.49 -18.72
N GLY A 100 42.51 34.49 -17.56
CA GLY A 100 43.22 35.66 -17.01
C GLY A 100 42.32 36.80 -16.52
N GLY A 101 40.99 36.66 -16.68
CA GLY A 101 40.00 37.63 -16.26
C GLY A 101 39.44 37.36 -14.87
N ARG A 102 38.30 37.98 -14.56
CA ARG A 102 37.60 37.80 -13.27
C ARG A 102 36.63 36.62 -13.29
N GLY A 103 36.33 36.08 -12.10
CA GLY A 103 35.20 35.17 -11.90
C GLY A 103 33.83 35.87 -12.00
N LEU A 104 32.77 35.10 -11.79
CA LEU A 104 31.39 35.56 -11.99
C LEU A 104 30.93 36.52 -10.88
N ARG A 105 30.03 37.45 -11.22
CA ARG A 105 29.34 38.34 -10.29
C ARG A 105 27.88 37.93 -10.08
N GLY A 106 27.31 38.25 -8.91
CA GLY A 106 25.92 37.94 -8.59
C GLY A 106 24.91 38.42 -9.64
N ASN A 107 25.13 39.61 -10.20
CA ASN A 107 24.27 40.16 -11.26
C ASN A 107 24.29 39.30 -12.54
N GLU A 108 25.45 38.74 -12.91
CA GLU A 108 25.59 37.89 -14.10
C GLU A 108 24.83 36.57 -13.91
N LEU A 109 24.82 36.01 -12.70
CA LEU A 109 24.00 34.83 -12.38
C LEU A 109 22.50 35.13 -12.47
N VAL A 110 22.06 36.27 -11.94
CA VAL A 110 20.64 36.69 -12.00
C VAL A 110 20.22 36.92 -13.45
N HIS A 111 21.07 37.57 -14.27
CA HIS A 111 20.79 37.75 -15.70
C HIS A 111 20.71 36.43 -16.44
N ALA A 112 21.62 35.48 -16.17
CA ALA A 112 21.60 34.16 -16.80
C ALA A 112 20.34 33.36 -16.43
N LEU A 113 19.90 33.41 -15.17
CA LEU A 113 18.64 32.80 -14.72
C LEU A 113 17.42 33.46 -15.37
N ALA A 114 17.42 34.79 -15.48
CA ALA A 114 16.34 35.54 -16.12
C ALA A 114 16.24 35.24 -17.63
N GLN A 115 17.38 35.18 -18.33
CA GLN A 115 17.45 34.80 -19.75
C GLN A 115 16.88 33.40 -20.00
N ALA A 116 17.14 32.45 -19.09
CA ALA A 116 16.60 31.09 -19.16
C ALA A 116 15.17 30.95 -18.58
N SER A 117 14.54 32.07 -18.19
CA SER A 117 13.20 32.13 -17.60
C SER A 117 13.03 31.26 -16.34
N VAL A 118 14.07 31.13 -15.51
CA VAL A 118 14.01 30.36 -14.25
C VAL A 118 13.36 31.23 -13.16
N ILE A 119 12.14 30.90 -12.77
CA ILE A 119 11.30 31.70 -11.86
C ILE A 119 11.13 31.00 -10.50
N LYS A 120 11.06 29.67 -10.47
CA LYS A 120 10.75 28.88 -9.26
C LYS A 120 11.82 27.85 -8.95
N GLY A 121 11.92 27.50 -7.67
CA GLY A 121 12.76 26.40 -7.20
C GLY A 121 14.26 26.71 -7.13
N ILE A 122 14.63 28.00 -7.13
CA ILE A 122 16.03 28.46 -7.08
C ILE A 122 16.63 28.15 -5.70
N ASP A 123 17.75 27.43 -5.69
CA ASP A 123 18.54 27.14 -4.51
C ASP A 123 19.64 28.20 -4.30
N LYS A 124 19.47 29.01 -3.25
CA LYS A 124 20.40 30.07 -2.88
C LYS A 124 21.79 29.54 -2.50
N LEU A 125 21.88 28.35 -1.92
CA LEU A 125 23.16 27.74 -1.52
C LEU A 125 23.92 27.27 -2.77
N ALA A 126 23.22 26.68 -3.73
CA ALA A 126 23.80 26.30 -5.01
C ALA A 126 24.36 27.50 -5.77
N LEU A 127 23.66 28.65 -5.79
CA LEU A 127 24.16 29.87 -6.42
C LEU A 127 25.43 30.42 -5.74
N LYS A 128 25.48 30.40 -4.40
CA LYS A 128 26.69 30.78 -3.66
C LYS A 128 27.87 29.88 -4.01
N LYS A 129 27.64 28.58 -4.14
CA LYS A 129 28.66 27.61 -4.56
C LYS A 129 29.18 27.92 -5.96
N VAL A 130 28.30 28.22 -6.91
CA VAL A 130 28.67 28.62 -8.28
C VAL A 130 29.57 29.87 -8.27
N LEU A 131 29.23 30.90 -7.48
CA LEU A 131 30.06 32.11 -7.36
C LEU A 131 31.45 31.79 -6.80
N LEU A 132 31.52 31.00 -5.73
CA LEU A 132 32.80 30.66 -5.10
C LEU A 132 33.69 29.83 -6.03
N VAL A 133 33.13 28.81 -6.65
CA VAL A 133 33.87 27.93 -7.58
C VAL A 133 34.32 28.71 -8.82
N SER A 134 33.52 29.66 -9.32
CA SER A 134 33.88 30.45 -10.52
C SER A 134 35.21 31.22 -10.39
N ASN A 135 35.62 31.57 -9.17
CA ASN A 135 36.90 32.25 -8.91
C ASN A 135 38.09 31.28 -8.79
N GLN A 136 37.82 29.99 -8.66
CA GLN A 136 38.81 28.94 -8.42
C GLN A 136 39.05 28.04 -9.64
N LEU A 137 38.20 28.12 -10.67
CA LEU A 137 38.32 27.33 -11.89
C LEU A 137 39.60 27.67 -12.66
N LYS A 138 40.21 26.64 -13.25
CA LYS A 138 41.31 26.83 -14.20
C LYS A 138 40.78 27.43 -15.51
N PRO A 139 41.63 28.10 -16.30
CA PRO A 139 41.22 28.62 -17.61
C PRO A 139 40.60 27.53 -18.48
N GLY A 140 39.37 27.76 -18.95
CA GLY A 140 38.64 26.81 -19.79
C GLY A 140 38.00 25.61 -19.08
N GLU A 141 38.19 25.46 -17.75
CA GLU A 141 37.55 24.40 -16.99
C GLU A 141 36.03 24.64 -16.92
N VAL A 142 35.25 23.57 -17.15
CA VAL A 142 33.79 23.63 -17.15
C VAL A 142 33.26 23.01 -15.86
N PHE A 143 32.43 23.77 -15.15
CA PHE A 143 31.76 23.33 -13.94
C PHE A 143 30.24 23.43 -14.11
N THR A 144 29.54 22.32 -13.85
CA THR A 144 28.08 22.26 -13.95
C THR A 144 27.48 22.04 -12.57
N GLN A 145 26.53 22.88 -12.18
CA GLN A 145 25.83 22.78 -10.89
C GLN A 145 24.32 22.99 -11.07
N PRO A 146 23.46 22.08 -10.59
CA PRO A 146 22.02 22.34 -10.51
C PRO A 146 21.76 23.49 -9.53
N VAL A 147 21.01 24.49 -9.99
CA VAL A 147 20.69 25.73 -9.25
C VAL A 147 19.20 25.97 -9.07
N ALA A 148 18.35 25.27 -9.83
CA ALA A 148 16.91 25.27 -9.56
C ALA A 148 16.27 23.92 -9.85
N ARG A 149 15.24 23.56 -9.07
CA ARG A 149 14.47 22.32 -9.23
C ARG A 149 12.96 22.58 -9.19
N GLY A 150 12.24 22.06 -10.17
CA GLY A 150 10.79 22.04 -10.20
C GLY A 150 10.21 21.08 -9.15
N LYS A 151 8.93 21.25 -8.83
CA LYS A 151 8.18 20.33 -7.96
C LYS A 151 7.33 19.40 -8.84
N GLU A 152 7.54 18.09 -8.73
CA GLU A 152 6.69 17.13 -9.43
C GLU A 152 5.25 17.16 -8.88
N PRO A 153 4.23 16.95 -9.74
CA PRO A 153 2.85 16.84 -9.28
C PRO A 153 2.67 15.58 -8.44
N ILE A 154 1.89 15.70 -7.37
CA ILE A 154 1.48 14.55 -6.57
C ILE A 154 0.22 13.99 -7.21
N GLN A 155 0.29 12.75 -7.69
CA GLN A 155 -0.86 12.11 -8.32
C GLN A 155 -2.01 11.92 -7.31
N GLY A 156 -3.24 12.04 -7.80
CA GLY A 156 -4.42 11.68 -7.04
C GLY A 156 -4.42 10.21 -6.68
N ARG A 157 -4.99 9.87 -5.53
CA ARG A 157 -5.19 8.50 -5.10
C ARG A 157 -6.59 8.06 -5.50
N ASP A 158 -6.70 6.88 -6.10
CA ASP A 158 -7.98 6.25 -6.41
C ASP A 158 -8.80 6.02 -5.13
N THR A 159 -10.11 5.85 -5.28
CA THR A 159 -10.98 5.48 -4.16
C THR A 159 -10.52 4.16 -3.56
N GLN A 160 -10.39 4.11 -2.24
CA GLN A 160 -10.02 2.89 -1.51
C GLN A 160 -11.17 2.42 -0.64
N PHE A 161 -11.37 1.11 -0.56
CA PHE A 161 -12.33 0.48 0.34
C PHE A 161 -11.55 -0.24 1.42
N VAL A 162 -11.62 0.27 2.64
CA VAL A 162 -10.91 -0.26 3.81
C VAL A 162 -11.89 -1.10 4.62
N PRO A 163 -11.73 -2.43 4.68
CA PRO A 163 -12.53 -3.25 5.59
C PRO A 163 -12.16 -2.91 7.04
N LEU A 164 -13.17 -2.76 7.88
CA LEU A 164 -13.04 -2.52 9.33
C LEU A 164 -13.20 -3.81 10.14
N VAL A 165 -13.38 -4.93 9.45
CA VAL A 165 -13.56 -6.27 10.00
C VAL A 165 -12.40 -7.16 9.62
N GLU A 166 -12.10 -8.15 10.45
CA GLU A 166 -11.06 -9.13 10.17
C GLU A 166 -11.48 -10.10 9.07
N ASP A 167 -10.52 -10.46 8.23
CA ASP A 167 -10.73 -11.38 7.11
C ASP A 167 -10.70 -12.83 7.60
N VAL A 168 -11.88 -13.46 7.68
CA VAL A 168 -12.05 -14.85 8.13
C VAL A 168 -11.19 -15.82 7.30
N SER A 169 -10.98 -15.54 6.02
CA SER A 169 -10.20 -16.40 5.11
C SER A 169 -8.70 -16.40 5.39
N LYS A 170 -8.19 -15.38 6.09
CA LYS A 170 -6.77 -15.24 6.44
C LYS A 170 -6.45 -15.69 7.86
N ARG A 171 -7.46 -16.15 8.60
CA ARG A 171 -7.26 -16.59 9.98
C ARG A 171 -6.50 -17.91 10.00
N VAL A 172 -5.30 -17.87 10.56
CA VAL A 172 -4.58 -19.09 10.95
C VAL A 172 -5.29 -19.61 12.21
N LEU A 173 -6.03 -20.70 12.08
CA LEU A 173 -6.63 -21.43 13.21
C LEU A 173 -5.51 -21.89 14.14
N ARG A 174 -5.32 -21.20 15.27
CA ARG A 174 -4.34 -21.57 16.30
C ARG A 174 -5.08 -21.80 17.62
N PRO A 175 -4.76 -22.88 18.36
CA PRO A 175 -5.36 -23.11 19.68
C PRO A 175 -5.12 -21.92 20.61
N GLN A 176 -6.17 -21.43 21.28
CA GLN A 176 -6.05 -20.33 22.23
C GLN A 176 -5.89 -20.84 23.66
N LYS A 177 -4.94 -20.26 24.41
CA LYS A 177 -4.67 -20.57 25.82
C LYS A 177 -5.64 -19.77 26.69
N LYS A 178 -6.47 -20.41 27.52
CA LYS A 178 -7.19 -19.71 28.58
C LYS A 178 -6.21 -19.28 29.67
N ALA A 179 -6.35 -18.06 30.17
CA ALA A 179 -5.57 -17.58 31.32
C ALA A 179 -5.91 -18.42 32.56
N GLY A 180 -4.92 -19.13 33.12
CA GLY A 180 -5.06 -19.90 34.37
C GLY A 180 -5.13 -21.43 34.21
N GLU A 181 -5.26 -21.98 33.00
CA GLU A 181 -5.28 -23.44 32.77
C GLU A 181 -3.93 -23.94 32.23
N ASN A 182 -3.39 -25.00 32.86
CA ASN A 182 -2.12 -25.63 32.47
C ASN A 182 -2.26 -26.55 31.23
N LYS A 183 -3.49 -26.79 30.76
CA LYS A 183 -3.80 -27.68 29.63
C LYS A 183 -4.34 -26.84 28.46
N LEU A 184 -3.59 -26.83 27.35
CA LEU A 184 -4.04 -26.23 26.09
C LEU A 184 -5.16 -27.08 25.50
N ASP A 185 -6.37 -26.54 25.43
CA ASP A 185 -7.46 -27.18 24.69
C ASP A 185 -7.21 -27.02 23.18
N MET A 186 -6.66 -28.07 22.57
CA MET A 186 -6.32 -28.14 21.16
C MET A 186 -7.56 -28.02 20.23
N ARG A 187 -8.77 -28.06 20.78
CA ARG A 187 -10.05 -27.99 20.04
C ARG A 187 -10.69 -26.59 20.09
N ASN A 188 -10.14 -25.66 20.86
CA ASN A 188 -10.63 -24.29 20.95
C ASN A 188 -9.82 -23.35 20.05
N LEU A 189 -10.33 -23.14 18.82
CA LEU A 189 -9.68 -22.34 17.77
C LEU A 189 -10.05 -20.83 17.85
N GLY A 190 -10.69 -20.41 18.94
CA GLY A 190 -11.16 -19.05 19.22
C GLY A 190 -12.54 -18.73 18.62
N GLU A 191 -13.11 -17.58 18.95
CA GLU A 191 -14.47 -17.20 18.54
C GLU A 191 -14.56 -16.88 17.03
N THR A 192 -15.68 -17.23 16.40
CA THR A 192 -15.98 -16.88 15.01
C THR A 192 -16.11 -15.36 14.88
N ILE A 193 -15.41 -14.76 13.90
CA ILE A 193 -15.50 -13.31 13.63
C ILE A 193 -16.94 -13.01 13.22
N THR A 194 -17.62 -12.25 14.06
CA THR A 194 -19.01 -11.83 13.85
C THR A 194 -19.11 -10.34 14.05
N VAL A 195 -20.05 -9.74 13.34
CA VAL A 195 -20.43 -8.34 13.51
C VAL A 195 -21.84 -8.29 14.09
N GLY A 196 -22.13 -7.29 14.90
CA GLY A 196 -23.46 -6.95 15.37
C GLY A 196 -24.21 -6.06 14.40
N GLU A 197 -25.50 -5.87 14.65
CA GLU A 197 -26.29 -4.86 13.93
C GLU A 197 -25.73 -3.46 14.20
N ASN A 198 -25.65 -2.64 13.17
CA ASN A 198 -25.08 -1.28 13.16
C ASN A 198 -23.56 -1.20 13.36
N ASP A 199 -22.86 -2.33 13.42
CA ASP A 199 -21.40 -2.29 13.48
C ASP A 199 -20.81 -1.77 12.15
N PRO A 200 -19.77 -0.93 12.21
CA PRO A 200 -19.09 -0.42 11.03
C PRO A 200 -18.24 -1.52 10.39
N VAL A 201 -18.56 -1.88 9.15
CA VAL A 201 -17.92 -3.00 8.46
C VAL A 201 -16.89 -2.56 7.41
N MET A 202 -17.11 -1.44 6.73
CA MET A 202 -16.20 -0.94 5.70
C MET A 202 -16.24 0.59 5.62
N ARG A 203 -15.10 1.20 5.30
CA ARG A 203 -15.01 2.64 5.02
C ARG A 203 -14.46 2.91 3.63
N ARG A 204 -15.16 3.75 2.87
CA ARG A 204 -14.69 4.34 1.62
C ARG A 204 -13.77 5.53 1.90
N LEU A 205 -12.61 5.55 1.30
CA LEU A 205 -11.74 6.72 1.22
C LEU A 205 -11.94 7.34 -0.16
N PRO A 206 -12.54 8.55 -0.27
CA PRO A 206 -12.78 9.21 -1.55
C PRO A 206 -11.49 9.42 -2.36
N ALA A 207 -11.63 9.44 -3.68
CA ALA A 207 -10.52 9.76 -4.56
C ALA A 207 -10.00 11.19 -4.32
N THR A 208 -8.68 11.38 -4.43
CA THR A 208 -8.08 12.71 -4.31
C THR A 208 -7.72 13.27 -5.68
N LYS A 209 -7.80 14.60 -5.83
CA LYS A 209 -7.48 15.29 -7.09
C LYS A 209 -5.96 15.37 -7.36
N GLY A 210 -5.13 15.05 -6.37
CA GLY A 210 -3.69 15.26 -6.41
C GLY A 210 -3.28 16.72 -6.13
N GLU A 211 -1.97 16.98 -6.10
CA GLU A 211 -1.41 18.33 -5.98
C GLU A 211 -0.69 18.75 -7.25
N MET A 212 -0.84 20.03 -7.60
CA MET A 212 -0.18 20.62 -8.76
C MET A 212 1.34 20.72 -8.55
N GLY A 213 2.07 20.27 -9.57
CA GLY A 213 3.50 20.49 -9.70
C GLY A 213 3.81 21.79 -10.43
N TYR A 214 5.08 22.13 -10.52
CA TYR A 214 5.57 23.24 -11.34
C TYR A 214 6.99 22.99 -11.86
N THR A 215 7.27 23.42 -13.08
CA THR A 215 8.64 23.44 -13.65
C THR A 215 9.47 24.57 -13.07
N VAL A 216 10.79 24.60 -13.32
CA VAL A 216 11.66 25.72 -12.91
C VAL A 216 11.26 27.05 -13.57
N GLN A 217 10.61 26.97 -14.74
CA GLN A 217 10.04 28.12 -15.45
C GLN A 217 8.65 28.53 -14.93
N GLY A 218 8.12 27.84 -13.92
CA GLY A 218 6.82 28.16 -13.33
C GLY A 218 5.61 27.65 -14.11
N LYS A 219 5.80 26.86 -15.17
CA LYS A 219 4.69 26.17 -15.85
C LYS A 219 4.08 25.16 -14.90
N GLN A 220 2.77 25.19 -14.75
CA GLN A 220 2.04 24.26 -13.88
C GLN A 220 1.96 22.87 -14.52
N ILE A 221 2.20 21.84 -13.72
CA ILE A 221 2.08 20.45 -14.15
C ILE A 221 0.83 19.87 -13.48
N PRO A 222 -0.24 19.57 -14.23
CA PRO A 222 -1.47 19.02 -13.65
C PRO A 222 -1.22 17.59 -13.13
N PRO A 223 -1.76 17.24 -11.95
CA PRO A 223 -1.78 15.85 -11.50
C PRO A 223 -2.85 15.07 -12.28
N LYS A 224 -2.69 13.75 -12.36
CA LYS A 224 -3.76 12.85 -12.76
C LYS A 224 -4.67 12.68 -11.53
N PRO A 225 -5.97 13.02 -11.63
CA PRO A 225 -6.91 12.78 -10.55
C PRO A 225 -7.09 11.28 -10.34
N GLY A 226 -7.32 10.87 -9.09
CA GLY A 226 -7.66 9.50 -8.77
C GLY A 226 -9.01 9.10 -9.35
N LYS A 227 -9.19 7.83 -9.67
CA LYS A 227 -10.46 7.28 -10.14
C LYS A 227 -11.46 7.21 -9.00
N GLU A 228 -12.64 7.76 -9.24
CA GLU A 228 -13.74 7.70 -8.29
C GLU A 228 -14.47 6.36 -8.39
N SER A 229 -14.89 5.83 -7.24
CA SER A 229 -15.72 4.64 -7.15
C SER A 229 -16.73 4.81 -6.03
N VAL A 230 -17.94 4.31 -6.26
CA VAL A 230 -19.04 4.40 -5.30
C VAL A 230 -19.02 3.20 -4.35
N LEU A 231 -19.33 3.47 -3.07
CA LEU A 231 -19.62 2.43 -2.09
C LEU A 231 -20.99 1.86 -2.39
N VAL A 232 -21.08 0.53 -2.48
CA VAL A 232 -22.33 -0.19 -2.73
C VAL A 232 -22.67 -0.97 -1.47
N ALA A 233 -23.94 -0.98 -1.07
CA ALA A 233 -24.40 -1.83 0.01
C ALA A 233 -24.59 -3.28 -0.48
N GLY A 234 -23.94 -4.22 0.19
CA GLY A 234 -24.13 -5.66 -0.02
C GLY A 234 -25.28 -6.21 0.82
N LYS A 235 -25.64 -7.46 0.60
CA LYS A 235 -26.64 -8.18 1.41
C LYS A 235 -26.27 -8.12 2.90
N GLY A 236 -27.21 -7.76 3.76
CA GLY A 236 -26.97 -7.64 5.21
C GLY A 236 -26.19 -6.40 5.63
N THR A 237 -26.04 -5.41 4.74
CA THR A 237 -25.37 -4.13 5.02
C THR A 237 -26.16 -2.96 4.47
N TYR A 238 -25.90 -1.75 4.99
CA TYR A 238 -26.47 -0.51 4.49
C TYR A 238 -25.48 0.65 4.65
N ILE A 239 -25.61 1.68 3.82
CA ILE A 239 -24.77 2.89 3.94
C ILE A 239 -25.29 3.75 5.09
N SER A 240 -24.39 4.24 5.94
CA SER A 240 -24.76 5.10 7.07
C SER A 240 -25.52 6.35 6.59
N PRO A 241 -26.68 6.67 7.18
CA PRO A 241 -27.43 7.89 6.87
C PRO A 241 -26.64 9.18 7.15
N ASN A 242 -25.69 9.11 8.08
CA ASN A 242 -24.90 10.25 8.54
C ASN A 242 -23.54 10.37 7.84
N ASP A 243 -23.01 9.28 7.26
CA ASP A 243 -21.72 9.25 6.56
C ASP A 243 -21.82 8.38 5.29
N PRO A 244 -21.86 8.98 4.09
CA PRO A 244 -21.97 8.24 2.83
C PRO A 244 -20.73 7.39 2.51
N ASN A 245 -19.66 7.50 3.30
CA ASN A 245 -18.45 6.71 3.17
C ASN A 245 -18.39 5.53 4.15
N LEU A 246 -19.40 5.33 4.98
CA LEU A 246 -19.40 4.27 5.99
C LEU A 246 -20.46 3.22 5.66
N LEU A 247 -20.02 1.96 5.59
CA LEU A 247 -20.90 0.80 5.46
C LEU A 247 -21.12 0.20 6.84
N LEU A 248 -22.40 0.02 7.21
CA LEU A 248 -22.84 -0.58 8.47
C LEU A 248 -23.50 -1.93 8.22
N ALA A 249 -23.40 -2.85 9.19
CA ALA A 249 -24.14 -4.09 9.16
C ALA A 249 -25.63 -3.83 9.46
N SER A 250 -26.55 -4.38 8.67
CA SER A 250 -27.98 -4.30 8.93
C SER A 250 -28.49 -5.40 9.86
N GLN A 251 -27.65 -6.41 10.15
CA GLN A 251 -27.98 -7.56 10.98
C GLN A 251 -26.70 -8.15 11.57
N ALA A 252 -26.82 -8.91 12.66
CA ALA A 252 -25.70 -9.66 13.20
C ALA A 252 -25.35 -10.87 12.30
N GLY A 253 -24.07 -11.17 12.14
CA GLY A 253 -23.65 -12.29 11.30
C GLY A 253 -22.16 -12.33 10.94
N MET A 254 -21.83 -13.16 9.96
CA MET A 254 -20.47 -13.33 9.46
C MET A 254 -20.19 -12.37 8.29
N PRO A 255 -19.16 -11.51 8.38
CA PRO A 255 -18.81 -10.60 7.30
C PRO A 255 -18.07 -11.34 6.16
N LEU A 256 -18.56 -11.19 4.94
CA LEU A 256 -17.92 -11.63 3.71
C LEU A 256 -17.36 -10.42 2.96
N ILE A 257 -16.02 -10.32 2.93
CA ILE A 257 -15.34 -9.20 2.28
C ILE A 257 -15.34 -9.41 0.76
N LYS A 258 -15.96 -8.49 0.02
CA LYS A 258 -15.89 -8.38 -1.44
C LYS A 258 -15.05 -7.16 -1.85
N LYS A 259 -14.79 -7.02 -3.15
CA LYS A 259 -13.88 -5.99 -3.69
C LYS A 259 -14.30 -4.55 -3.36
N ASN A 260 -15.60 -4.26 -3.33
CA ASN A 260 -16.18 -2.92 -3.16
C ASN A 260 -17.34 -2.87 -2.16
N THR A 261 -17.56 -3.95 -1.43
CA THR A 261 -18.64 -4.07 -0.45
C THR A 261 -18.30 -5.16 0.58
N ILE A 262 -19.06 -5.20 1.66
CA ILE A 262 -19.14 -6.34 2.57
C ILE A 262 -20.57 -6.86 2.54
N GLU A 263 -20.72 -8.17 2.70
CA GLU A 263 -22.01 -8.80 2.94
C GLU A 263 -22.00 -9.41 4.34
N VAL A 264 -23.15 -9.46 5.00
CA VAL A 264 -23.29 -10.07 6.33
C VAL A 264 -24.36 -11.14 6.26
N ASP A 265 -23.94 -12.39 6.38
CA ASP A 265 -24.86 -13.53 6.46
C ASP A 265 -25.18 -13.85 7.93
N SER A 266 -26.47 -13.94 8.25
CA SER A 266 -27.01 -14.21 9.59
C SER A 266 -26.89 -15.67 10.04
N ALA A 267 -26.48 -16.56 9.12
CA ALA A 267 -26.28 -17.98 9.38
C ALA A 267 -24.82 -18.39 9.11
N LEU A 268 -24.24 -19.13 10.05
CA LEU A 268 -22.97 -19.81 9.87
C LEU A 268 -23.22 -21.17 9.21
N CYS A 269 -22.81 -21.32 7.95
CA CYS A 269 -22.93 -22.58 7.23
C CYS A 269 -21.63 -23.39 7.27
N LEU A 270 -21.68 -24.62 7.77
CA LEU A 270 -20.56 -25.56 7.87
C LEU A 270 -20.93 -26.89 7.21
N ASN A 271 -19.94 -27.59 6.68
CA ASN A 271 -20.17 -28.93 6.11
C ASN A 271 -20.24 -30.01 7.20
N HIS A 272 -19.36 -29.96 8.18
CA HIS A 272 -19.31 -30.86 9.33
C HIS A 272 -18.65 -30.12 10.49
N VAL A 273 -18.89 -30.56 11.72
CA VAL A 273 -18.18 -30.06 12.91
C VAL A 273 -17.29 -31.18 13.43
N SER A 274 -15.98 -31.00 13.29
CA SER A 274 -14.95 -31.99 13.62
C SER A 274 -13.85 -31.38 14.46
N VAL A 275 -12.88 -32.20 14.86
CA VAL A 275 -11.64 -31.71 15.48
C VAL A 275 -10.94 -30.64 14.63
N ALA A 276 -11.08 -30.71 13.29
CA ALA A 276 -10.48 -29.72 12.39
C ALA A 276 -11.21 -28.36 12.42
N THR A 277 -12.53 -28.35 12.61
CA THR A 277 -13.30 -27.09 12.76
C THR A 277 -13.25 -26.55 14.18
N GLY A 278 -13.02 -27.43 15.17
CA GLY A 278 -13.05 -27.10 16.58
C GLY A 278 -14.46 -26.80 17.09
N HIS A 279 -14.52 -26.31 18.32
CA HIS A 279 -15.77 -25.88 18.95
C HIS A 279 -16.36 -24.63 18.29
N ILE A 280 -17.68 -24.60 18.13
CA ILE A 280 -18.40 -23.50 17.48
C ILE A 280 -19.15 -22.69 18.53
N ARG A 281 -18.94 -21.37 18.50
CA ARG A 281 -19.71 -20.39 19.29
C ARG A 281 -20.09 -19.25 18.37
N PHE A 282 -21.37 -19.13 18.04
CA PHE A 282 -21.85 -18.19 17.04
C PHE A 282 -23.04 -17.36 17.54
N LYS A 283 -23.01 -16.06 17.25
CA LYS A 283 -24.12 -15.14 17.53
C LYS A 283 -25.04 -15.07 16.30
N GLY A 284 -26.01 -15.96 16.24
CA GLY A 284 -26.93 -16.10 15.11
C GLY A 284 -27.32 -17.56 14.88
N ASN A 285 -27.76 -17.87 13.67
CA ASN A 285 -28.15 -19.23 13.29
C ASN A 285 -26.93 -20.05 12.86
N VAL A 286 -26.92 -21.35 13.12
CA VAL A 286 -25.85 -22.25 12.66
C VAL A 286 -26.49 -23.36 11.83
N VAL A 287 -25.99 -23.55 10.61
CA VAL A 287 -26.43 -24.60 9.68
C VAL A 287 -25.26 -25.52 9.40
N ILE A 288 -25.39 -26.78 9.75
CA ILE A 288 -24.37 -27.81 9.55
C ILE A 288 -24.96 -28.81 8.56
N ALA A 289 -24.42 -28.91 7.35
CA ALA A 289 -24.98 -29.78 6.30
C ALA A 289 -24.82 -31.28 6.61
N GLY A 290 -23.73 -31.64 7.28
CA GLY A 290 -23.37 -33.00 7.67
C GLY A 290 -23.46 -33.22 9.17
N ASP A 291 -22.48 -33.95 9.72
CA ASP A 291 -22.53 -34.47 11.08
C ASP A 291 -21.77 -33.57 12.09
N VAL A 292 -22.13 -33.68 13.36
CA VAL A 292 -21.38 -33.14 14.51
C VAL A 292 -20.66 -34.29 15.19
N GLU A 293 -19.33 -34.29 15.11
CA GLU A 293 -18.49 -35.38 15.59
C GLU A 293 -18.38 -35.45 17.13
N PRO A 294 -18.00 -36.63 17.68
CA PRO A 294 -17.82 -36.84 19.10
C PRO A 294 -16.91 -35.83 19.81
N GLY A 295 -17.41 -35.33 20.94
CA GLY A 295 -16.71 -34.40 21.82
C GLY A 295 -16.61 -32.97 21.28
N MET A 296 -17.45 -32.60 20.29
CA MET A 296 -17.58 -31.23 19.82
C MET A 296 -18.63 -30.44 20.63
N ILE A 297 -18.42 -29.13 20.73
CA ILE A 297 -19.34 -28.20 21.39
C ILE A 297 -19.81 -27.19 20.37
N VAL A 298 -21.13 -27.08 20.18
CA VAL A 298 -21.76 -26.12 19.28
C VAL A 298 -22.73 -25.27 20.08
N ARG A 299 -22.51 -23.96 20.14
CA ARG A 299 -23.39 -23.01 20.84
C ARG A 299 -23.83 -21.87 19.92
N ALA A 300 -25.13 -21.63 19.88
CA ALA A 300 -25.73 -20.56 19.09
C ALA A 300 -26.75 -19.74 19.90
N THR A 301 -26.80 -18.43 19.66
CA THR A 301 -27.88 -17.58 20.20
C THR A 301 -29.15 -17.62 19.33
N GLY A 302 -29.05 -18.10 18.09
CA GLY A 302 -30.19 -18.38 17.22
C GLY A 302 -30.56 -19.87 17.25
N SER A 303 -31.06 -20.35 16.11
CA SER A 303 -31.40 -21.76 15.90
C SER A 303 -30.20 -22.55 15.34
N ILE A 304 -30.16 -23.86 15.59
CA ILE A 304 -29.16 -24.78 15.04
C ILE A 304 -29.86 -25.81 14.16
N THR A 305 -29.43 -25.93 12.91
CA THR A 305 -29.90 -26.96 11.97
C THR A 305 -28.74 -27.87 11.61
N VAL A 306 -28.89 -29.17 11.82
CA VAL A 306 -27.90 -30.21 11.49
C VAL A 306 -28.53 -31.16 10.48
N GLY A 307 -28.00 -31.25 9.25
CA GLY A 307 -28.51 -32.16 8.22
C GLY A 307 -28.14 -33.63 8.46
N GLY A 308 -27.09 -33.88 9.23
CA GLY A 308 -26.59 -35.19 9.58
C GLY A 308 -26.96 -35.67 10.99
N PHE A 309 -26.04 -36.40 11.61
CA PHE A 309 -26.12 -36.91 12.98
C PHE A 309 -25.46 -35.95 13.98
N ILE A 310 -25.95 -35.97 15.22
CA ILE A 310 -25.22 -35.43 16.37
C ILE A 310 -24.69 -36.62 17.16
N GLU A 311 -23.39 -36.82 17.17
CA GLU A 311 -22.74 -37.97 17.82
C GLU A 311 -21.95 -37.53 19.04
N SER A 312 -22.35 -37.98 20.24
CA SER A 312 -21.63 -37.73 21.50
C SER A 312 -21.09 -36.29 21.65
N ALA A 313 -21.95 -35.30 21.37
CA ALA A 313 -21.59 -33.90 21.30
C ALA A 313 -22.48 -33.03 22.20
N ASN A 314 -22.05 -31.80 22.47
CA ASN A 314 -22.78 -30.82 23.27
C ASN A 314 -23.30 -29.68 22.39
N VAL A 315 -24.59 -29.72 22.06
CA VAL A 315 -25.23 -28.76 21.15
C VAL A 315 -26.25 -27.92 21.92
N GLN A 316 -26.09 -26.61 21.92
CA GLN A 316 -26.93 -25.68 22.68
C GLN A 316 -27.37 -24.49 21.83
N ALA A 317 -28.68 -24.25 21.77
CA ALA A 317 -29.29 -23.14 21.06
C ALA A 317 -30.27 -22.39 21.98
N GLN A 318 -30.37 -21.07 21.83
CA GLN A 318 -31.49 -20.33 22.44
C GLN A 318 -32.77 -20.40 21.59
N GLY A 319 -32.64 -20.60 20.28
CA GLY A 319 -33.75 -20.90 19.37
C GLY A 319 -34.01 -22.41 19.27
N ASP A 320 -34.54 -22.84 18.12
CA ASP A 320 -34.84 -24.25 17.84
C ASP A 320 -33.57 -25.06 17.50
N ILE A 321 -33.62 -26.37 17.76
CA ILE A 321 -32.64 -27.33 17.27
C ILE A 321 -33.34 -28.34 16.36
N GLU A 322 -32.90 -28.42 15.11
CA GLU A 322 -33.41 -29.37 14.11
C GLU A 322 -32.29 -30.28 13.61
N VAL A 323 -32.53 -31.58 13.66
CA VAL A 323 -31.58 -32.62 13.25
C VAL A 323 -32.24 -33.48 12.18
N GLY A 324 -31.71 -33.45 10.96
CA GLY A 324 -32.25 -34.15 9.81
C GLY A 324 -32.18 -35.67 9.94
N LYS A 325 -31.21 -36.20 10.71
CA LYS A 325 -31.10 -37.62 11.04
C LYS A 325 -31.36 -37.88 12.52
N GLY A 326 -30.40 -38.43 13.25
CA GLY A 326 -30.56 -38.87 14.64
C GLY A 326 -29.57 -38.22 15.59
N ILE A 327 -29.92 -38.25 16.87
CA ILE A 327 -29.05 -37.86 17.98
C ILE A 327 -28.56 -39.14 18.64
N ILE A 328 -27.25 -39.38 18.64
CA ILE A 328 -26.65 -40.64 19.07
C ILE A 328 -25.63 -40.35 20.16
N GLY A 329 -25.86 -40.92 21.35
CA GLY A 329 -24.90 -40.99 22.43
C GLY A 329 -24.47 -42.43 22.72
N HIS A 330 -23.68 -42.56 23.77
CA HIS A 330 -23.27 -43.81 24.37
C HIS A 330 -23.68 -43.88 25.84
N THR A 331 -23.98 -45.08 26.30
CA THR A 331 -24.20 -45.38 27.71
C THR A 331 -22.95 -45.04 28.50
N VAL A 332 -23.12 -44.20 29.50
CA VAL A 332 -22.09 -43.82 30.48
C VAL A 332 -22.43 -44.47 31.82
N ALA A 333 -21.43 -44.68 32.68
CA ALA A 333 -21.66 -45.20 34.03
C ALA A 333 -22.53 -44.21 34.84
N ASP A 334 -23.22 -44.69 35.89
CA ASP A 334 -24.21 -43.88 36.66
C ASP A 334 -23.64 -42.56 37.25
N ASP A 335 -22.32 -42.44 37.39
CA ASP A 335 -21.61 -41.26 37.93
C ASP A 335 -20.97 -40.35 36.85
N GLU A 336 -21.15 -40.64 35.57
CA GLU A 336 -20.54 -39.87 34.46
C GLU A 336 -21.53 -38.94 33.74
N GLU A 337 -21.02 -37.83 33.20
CA GLU A 337 -21.85 -36.91 32.40
C GLU A 337 -22.31 -37.60 31.10
N PRO A 338 -23.56 -37.35 30.66
CA PRO A 338 -24.07 -37.91 29.42
C PRO A 338 -23.19 -37.52 28.23
N SER A 339 -22.81 -38.52 27.45
CA SER A 339 -21.93 -38.37 26.29
C SER A 339 -22.49 -37.45 25.21
N CYS A 340 -23.82 -37.35 25.09
CA CYS A 340 -24.51 -36.48 24.14
C CYS A 340 -25.55 -35.61 24.85
N VAL A 341 -25.44 -34.29 24.67
CA VAL A 341 -26.29 -33.30 25.34
C VAL A 341 -26.81 -32.30 24.31
N VAL A 342 -28.12 -32.21 24.18
CA VAL A 342 -28.79 -31.28 23.26
C VAL A 342 -29.77 -30.41 24.03
N LYS A 343 -29.51 -29.10 24.07
CA LYS A 343 -30.32 -28.12 24.83
C LYS A 343 -30.84 -27.00 23.96
N SER A 344 -32.16 -26.85 23.89
CA SER A 344 -32.85 -25.85 23.10
C SER A 344 -33.66 -24.92 24.01
N GLY A 345 -33.58 -23.61 23.73
CA GLY A 345 -34.44 -22.60 24.34
C GLY A 345 -35.84 -22.53 23.73
N ALA A 346 -36.11 -23.31 22.67
CA ALA A 346 -37.41 -23.51 22.07
C ALA A 346 -37.66 -25.02 21.89
N ASN A 347 -37.73 -25.51 20.65
CA ASN A 347 -38.03 -26.92 20.34
C ASN A 347 -36.80 -27.74 19.98
N ILE A 348 -36.90 -29.07 20.10
CA ILE A 348 -35.96 -30.03 19.51
C ILE A 348 -36.73 -30.94 18.53
N ARG A 349 -36.22 -31.07 17.30
CA ARG A 349 -36.74 -31.99 16.28
C ARG A 349 -35.62 -32.91 15.79
N ALA A 350 -35.88 -34.21 15.77
CA ALA A 350 -34.99 -35.21 15.17
C ALA A 350 -35.80 -36.42 14.66
N ASN A 351 -35.19 -37.28 13.84
CA ASN A 351 -35.86 -38.55 13.49
C ASN A 351 -35.86 -39.52 14.68
N TYR A 352 -34.75 -39.62 15.39
CA TYR A 352 -34.64 -40.46 16.57
C TYR A 352 -33.54 -39.96 17.51
N ALA A 353 -33.59 -40.42 18.75
CA ALA A 353 -32.54 -40.18 19.73
C ALA A 353 -32.20 -41.46 20.49
N GLN A 354 -30.91 -41.68 20.76
CA GLN A 354 -30.40 -42.82 21.51
C GLN A 354 -29.36 -42.40 22.54
N TYR A 355 -29.53 -42.85 23.79
CA TYR A 355 -28.58 -42.64 24.90
C TYR A 355 -28.11 -41.18 25.06
N ALA A 356 -29.03 -40.22 24.91
CA ALA A 356 -28.74 -38.79 24.95
C ALA A 356 -29.59 -38.03 25.99
N GLU A 357 -29.07 -36.90 26.47
CA GLU A 357 -29.84 -35.92 27.24
C GLU A 357 -30.44 -34.87 26.30
N LEU A 358 -31.78 -34.81 26.24
CA LEU A 358 -32.52 -33.84 25.46
C LEU A 358 -33.26 -32.88 26.39
N GLN A 359 -32.99 -31.59 26.27
CA GLN A 359 -33.68 -30.56 27.03
C GLN A 359 -34.24 -29.48 26.10
N ALA A 360 -35.56 -29.32 26.06
CA ALA A 360 -36.23 -28.24 25.34
C ALA A 360 -37.03 -27.39 26.33
N ALA A 361 -37.03 -26.06 26.15
CA ALA A 361 -37.91 -25.20 26.93
C ALA A 361 -39.38 -25.37 26.53
N ASP A 362 -39.65 -25.65 25.25
CA ASP A 362 -40.98 -25.90 24.72
C ASP A 362 -41.18 -27.41 24.49
N SER A 363 -41.15 -27.89 23.24
CA SER A 363 -41.54 -29.26 22.88
C SER A 363 -40.40 -30.06 22.23
N ILE A 364 -40.48 -31.39 22.35
CA ILE A 364 -39.54 -32.34 21.72
C ILE A 364 -40.32 -33.26 20.78
N HIS A 365 -39.89 -33.31 19.52
CA HIS A 365 -40.47 -34.18 18.50
C HIS A 365 -39.43 -35.13 17.93
N LEU A 366 -39.71 -36.43 18.05
CA LEU A 366 -38.93 -37.52 17.50
C LEU A 366 -39.81 -38.32 16.53
N ALA A 367 -39.36 -38.54 15.30
CA ALA A 367 -40.20 -39.14 14.27
C ALA A 367 -40.33 -40.68 14.36
N VAL A 368 -39.36 -41.40 14.94
CA VAL A 368 -39.29 -42.87 14.85
C VAL A 368 -39.15 -43.52 16.22
N HIS A 369 -38.06 -43.22 16.94
CA HIS A 369 -37.81 -43.86 18.23
C HIS A 369 -37.00 -42.99 19.18
N SER A 370 -37.21 -43.26 20.47
CA SER A 370 -36.47 -42.71 21.59
C SER A 370 -36.03 -43.86 22.49
N MET A 371 -34.73 -44.12 22.58
CA MET A 371 -34.18 -45.26 23.33
C MET A 371 -33.10 -44.78 24.30
N GLY A 372 -33.14 -45.14 25.58
CA GLY A 372 -32.00 -44.82 26.47
C GLY A 372 -31.91 -43.34 26.88
N ASN A 373 -32.89 -42.50 26.56
CA ASN A 373 -32.75 -41.05 26.67
C ASN A 373 -33.22 -40.49 28.02
N VAL A 374 -32.59 -39.38 28.42
CA VAL A 374 -33.09 -38.51 29.49
C VAL A 374 -33.71 -37.28 28.84
N ILE A 375 -35.03 -37.18 28.90
CA ILE A 375 -35.80 -36.16 28.17
C ILE A 375 -36.44 -35.20 29.16
N ARG A 376 -36.29 -33.90 28.91
CA ARG A 376 -36.95 -32.81 29.64
C ARG A 376 -37.54 -31.82 28.66
N CYS A 377 -38.86 -31.65 28.67
CA CYS A 377 -39.54 -30.64 27.87
C CYS A 377 -40.59 -29.90 28.69
N GLY A 378 -40.78 -28.61 28.41
CA GLY A 378 -41.75 -27.77 29.11
C GLY A 378 -43.19 -28.07 28.71
N ASN A 379 -43.41 -28.43 27.45
CA ASN A 379 -44.74 -28.71 26.91
C ASN A 379 -44.85 -30.17 26.49
N ASP A 380 -44.74 -30.45 25.19
CA ASP A 380 -45.12 -31.75 24.62
C ASP A 380 -43.91 -32.60 24.23
N LEU A 381 -44.03 -33.90 24.51
CA LEU A 381 -43.14 -34.92 23.96
C LEU A 381 -43.91 -35.75 22.93
N THR A 382 -43.54 -35.64 21.65
CA THR A 382 -44.09 -36.46 20.58
C THR A 382 -43.02 -37.43 20.09
N VAL A 383 -43.28 -38.74 20.18
CA VAL A 383 -42.45 -39.76 19.54
C VAL A 383 -43.33 -40.50 18.55
N LEU A 384 -43.62 -39.86 17.41
CA LEU A 384 -44.53 -40.36 16.38
C LEU A 384 -44.07 -39.86 15.01
N ASP A 385 -44.21 -40.71 13.99
CA ASP A 385 -44.01 -40.30 12.61
C ASP A 385 -45.15 -39.37 12.14
N GLY A 386 -44.96 -38.67 11.02
CA GLY A 386 -45.97 -37.75 10.50
C GLY A 386 -47.33 -38.39 10.18
N LYS A 387 -47.38 -39.72 10.06
CA LYS A 387 -48.61 -40.50 9.84
C LYS A 387 -49.19 -41.11 11.13
N GLN A 388 -48.53 -40.91 12.27
CA GLN A 388 -48.88 -41.48 13.58
C GLN A 388 -48.98 -43.02 13.59
N THR A 389 -48.17 -43.68 12.77
CA THR A 389 -48.16 -45.15 12.60
C THR A 389 -47.01 -45.85 13.31
N GLN A 390 -45.92 -45.12 13.59
CA GLN A 390 -44.71 -45.65 14.23
C GLN A 390 -44.18 -44.63 15.25
N GLY A 391 -43.60 -45.10 16.35
CA GLY A 391 -43.15 -44.20 17.42
C GLY A 391 -42.90 -44.88 18.75
N THR A 392 -41.72 -45.45 18.98
CA THR A 392 -41.42 -46.22 20.21
C THR A 392 -40.59 -45.41 21.21
N LEU A 393 -41.01 -45.40 22.48
CA LEU A 393 -40.20 -44.92 23.60
C LEU A 393 -39.77 -46.11 24.47
N SER A 394 -38.46 -46.37 24.56
CA SER A 394 -37.92 -47.51 25.30
C SER A 394 -36.75 -47.11 26.22
N ALA A 395 -36.70 -47.74 27.40
CA ALA A 395 -35.56 -47.71 28.31
C ALA A 395 -34.98 -46.31 28.63
N GLY A 396 -35.78 -45.36 29.13
CA GLY A 396 -35.29 -44.01 29.47
C GLY A 396 -36.17 -43.30 30.51
N ASN A 397 -35.86 -42.03 30.81
CA ASN A 397 -36.63 -41.19 31.72
C ASN A 397 -37.07 -39.91 31.02
N ALA A 398 -38.39 -39.66 30.98
CA ALA A 398 -38.96 -38.47 30.38
C ALA A 398 -39.75 -37.66 31.41
N LYS A 399 -39.36 -36.40 31.61
CA LYS A 399 -40.11 -35.41 32.37
C LYS A 399 -40.74 -34.42 31.39
N VAL A 400 -42.06 -34.48 31.29
CA VAL A 400 -42.87 -33.72 30.33
C VAL A 400 -43.80 -32.81 31.12
N GLY A 401 -43.88 -31.54 30.75
CA GLY A 401 -44.69 -30.57 31.50
C GLY A 401 -46.19 -30.64 31.21
N VAL A 402 -46.59 -30.98 29.98
CA VAL A 402 -48.02 -30.98 29.58
C VAL A 402 -48.47 -32.35 29.08
N LYS A 403 -48.02 -32.79 27.91
CA LYS A 403 -48.55 -34.02 27.28
C LYS A 403 -47.48 -34.86 26.60
N SER A 404 -47.52 -36.18 26.81
CA SER A 404 -46.71 -37.16 26.08
C SER A 404 -47.56 -37.96 25.11
N SER A 405 -47.17 -38.01 23.82
CA SER A 405 -47.84 -38.80 22.77
C SER A 405 -46.85 -39.77 22.14
N VAL A 406 -47.01 -41.08 22.41
CA VAL A 406 -46.09 -42.16 22.03
C VAL A 406 -46.89 -43.45 21.78
N LEU A 407 -46.43 -44.33 20.90
CA LEU A 407 -46.91 -45.72 20.78
C LEU A 407 -46.02 -46.62 21.66
N ILE A 408 -46.58 -47.20 22.72
CA ILE A 408 -45.84 -48.09 23.65
C ILE A 408 -45.54 -49.42 22.95
#